data_AF-R7PTU9-F1
#
_entry.id   AF-R7PTU9-F1
#
_cell.length_a   1.000
_cell.length_b   1.000
_cell.length_c   1.000
_cell.angle_alpha   90.00
_cell.angle_beta   90.00
_cell.angle_gamma   90.00
#
_symmetry.space_group_name_H-M   'P 1'
#
loop_
_entity.id
_entity.type
_entity.pdbx_description
1 polymer ?
#
loop_
_entity_poly.entity_id
_entity_poly.type
_entity_poly.pdbx_seq_one_letter_code
_entity_poly.pdbx_strand_id
1 'polypeptide(L)' 'MIHQDNVQEDIPNDIILYAASLAAYYSQDKDSGKVSVDYTKIKYVKKIPQGPLGLVTYSHHKTIVVKPTPHK' A
#
# COMPACT_ATOMS: atom_id res chain seq x y z
N MET A 1 33.51 10.01 -1.59
CA MET A 1 32.16 10.53 -1.90
C MET A 1 31.17 9.40 -1.70
N ILE A 2 30.63 9.27 -0.49
CA ILE A 2 29.66 8.23 -0.11
C ILE A 2 28.42 8.94 0.42
N HIS A 3 27.46 9.23 -0.45
CA HIS A 3 26.09 9.52 -0.02
C HIS A 3 25.30 8.23 -0.12
N GLN A 4 25.43 7.38 0.90
CA GLN A 4 24.42 6.36 1.17
C GLN A 4 23.36 7.03 2.03
N ASP A 5 22.44 7.73 1.38
CA ASP A 5 21.22 8.25 2.01
C ASP A 5 20.29 7.08 2.31
N ASN A 6 20.67 6.27 3.29
CA ASN A 6 19.83 5.21 3.83
C ASN A 6 19.08 5.76 5.05
N VAL A 7 18.28 6.81 4.81
CA VAL A 7 17.27 7.24 5.78
C VAL A 7 16.21 6.14 5.75
N GLN A 8 16.32 5.22 6.70
CA GLN A 8 15.22 4.34 7.04
C GLN A 8 14.18 5.20 7.76
N GLU A 9 13.48 6.04 6.99
CA GLU A 9 12.32 6.80 7.44
C GLU A 9 11.29 5.75 7.86
N ASP A 10 11.19 5.56 9.17
CA ASP A 10 10.15 4.72 9.76
C ASP A 10 8.85 5.52 9.61
N ILE A 11 8.11 5.22 8.54
CA ILE A 11 6.82 5.86 8.27
C ILE A 11 5.94 5.59 9.49
N PRO A 12 5.41 6.63 10.16
CA PRO A 12 4.56 6.45 11.33
C PRO A 12 3.42 5.49 11.01
N ASN A 13 3.15 4.56 11.93
CA ASN A 13 2.13 3.54 11.73
C ASN A 13 0.75 4.13 11.43
N ASP A 14 0.43 5.29 12.00
CA ASP A 14 -0.83 5.99 11.77
C ASP A 14 -1.02 6.40 10.30
N ILE A 15 0.06 6.79 9.61
CA ILE A 15 0.02 7.12 8.18
C ILE A 15 -0.26 5.89 7.34
N ILE A 16 0.36 4.75 7.69
CA ILE A 16 0.13 3.47 7.01
C ILE A 16 -1.32 3.03 7.21
N LEU A 17 -1.85 3.12 8.44
CA LEU A 17 -3.23 2.77 8.76
C LEU A 17 -4.23 3.67 8.03
N TYR A 18 -3.96 4.98 7.99
CA TYR A 18 -4.80 5.95 7.29
C TYR A 18 -4.85 5.68 5.78
N ALA A 19 -3.69 5.53 5.14
CA ALA A 19 -3.59 5.23 3.72
C ALA A 19 -4.25 3.88 3.37
N ALA A 20 -4.07 2.85 4.20
CA ALA A 20 -4.71 1.56 4.01
C ALA A 20 -6.22 1.62 4.16
N SER A 21 -6.73 2.41 5.11
CA SER A 21 -8.18 2.60 5.30
C SER A 21 -8.83 3.28 4.09
N LEU A 22 -8.12 4.20 3.44
CA LEU A 22 -8.53 4.81 2.17
C LEU A 22 -8.49 3.81 1.01
N ALA A 23 -7.41 3.03 0.90
CA ALA A 23 -7.29 2.00 -0.13
C ALA A 23 -8.41 0.96 0.00
N ALA A 24 -8.74 0.55 1.22
CA ALA A 24 -9.84 -0.36 1.52
C ALA A 24 -11.22 0.26 1.16
N TYR A 25 -11.40 1.56 1.33
CA TYR A 25 -12.65 2.24 0.95
C TYR A 25 -12.87 2.30 -0.56
N TYR A 26 -11.82 2.47 -1.35
CA TYR A 26 -11.89 2.48 -2.82
C TYR A 26 -11.68 1.09 -3.45
N SER A 27 -11.78 0.02 -2.67
CA SER A 27 -11.71 -1.35 -3.15
C SER A 27 -13.11 -1.95 -3.37
N GLN A 28 -13.15 -3.19 -3.84
CA GLN A 28 -14.40 -3.96 -3.95
C GLN A 28 -14.99 -4.31 -2.57
N ASP A 29 -14.16 -4.38 -1.53
CA ASP A 29 -14.53 -4.79 -0.18
C ASP A 29 -14.88 -3.61 0.75
N LYS A 30 -15.24 -2.46 0.18
CA LYS A 30 -15.51 -1.21 0.95
C LYS A 30 -16.58 -1.35 2.04
N ASP A 31 -17.52 -2.27 1.85
CA ASP A 31 -18.65 -2.52 2.76
C ASP A 31 -18.31 -3.61 3.81
N SER A 32 -17.13 -4.22 3.71
CA SER A 32 -16.64 -5.18 4.70
C SER A 32 -16.16 -4.45 5.97
N GLY A 33 -16.46 -5.03 7.13
CA GLY A 33 -15.99 -4.50 8.42
C GLY A 33 -14.48 -4.66 8.65
N LYS A 34 -13.82 -5.55 7.91
CA LYS A 34 -12.37 -5.81 7.97
C LYS A 34 -11.85 -6.15 6.57
N VAL A 35 -10.86 -5.40 6.10
CA VAL A 35 -10.23 -5.58 4.78
C VAL A 35 -8.73 -5.75 4.97
N SER A 36 -8.16 -6.77 4.33
CA SER A 36 -6.71 -6.98 4.27
C SER A 36 -6.12 -6.11 3.17
N VAL A 37 -5.12 -5.30 3.51
CA VAL A 37 -4.44 -4.39 2.58
C VAL A 37 -2.94 -4.65 2.63
N ASP A 38 -2.37 -4.84 1.45
CA ASP A 38 -0.92 -4.99 1.28
C ASP A 38 -0.25 -3.64 1.06
N TYR A 39 0.87 -3.41 1.74
CA TYR A 39 1.71 -2.26 1.50
C TYR A 39 3.17 -2.68 1.32
N THR A 40 3.86 -1.98 0.43
CA THR A 40 5.28 -2.20 0.13
C THR A 40 5.90 -0.91 -0.41
N LYS A 41 7.23 -0.86 -0.49
CA LYS A 41 7.93 0.27 -1.11
C LYS A 41 7.74 0.23 -2.63
N ILE A 42 7.60 1.39 -3.27
CA ILE A 42 7.38 1.51 -4.72
C ILE A 42 8.43 0.77 -5.57
N LYS A 43 9.69 0.72 -5.11
CA LYS A 43 10.76 -0.02 -5.80
C LYS A 43 10.51 -1.52 -5.95
N TYR A 44 9.62 -2.09 -5.13
CA TYR A 44 9.23 -3.50 -5.20
C TYR A 44 7.98 -3.75 -6.06
N VAL A 45 7.37 -2.69 -6.59
CA VAL A 45 6.23 -2.75 -7.51
C VAL A 45 6.74 -2.65 -8.94
N LYS A 46 6.27 -3.55 -9.81
CA LYS A 46 6.65 -3.61 -11.22
C LYS A 46 5.42 -3.70 -12.09
N LYS A 47 5.43 -2.97 -13.20
CA LYS A 47 4.44 -3.15 -14.27
C LYS A 47 4.65 -4.52 -14.90
N ILE A 48 3.55 -5.22 -15.18
CA ILE A 48 3.60 -6.46 -15.96
C ILE A 48 3.75 -6.10 -17.44
N PRO A 49 4.82 -6.54 -18.14
CA PRO A 49 4.97 -6.30 -19.56
C PRO A 49 3.78 -6.86 -20.33
N GLN A 50 3.22 -6.07 -21.25
CA GLN A 50 2.03 -6.44 -22.04
C GLN A 50 0.74 -6.67 -21.22
N GLY A 51 0.75 -6.38 -19.91
CA GLY A 51 -0.45 -6.44 -19.08
C GLY A 51 -1.41 -5.28 -19.35
N PRO A 52 -2.70 -5.43 -18.98
CA PRO A 52 -3.68 -4.35 -19.00
C PRO A 52 -3.20 -3.10 -18.25
N LEU A 53 -3.73 -1.93 -18.62
CA LEU A 53 -3.43 -0.68 -17.93
C LEU A 53 -3.85 -0.77 -16.46
N GLY A 54 -2.97 -0.35 -15.56
CA GLY A 54 -3.21 -0.43 -14.11
C GLY A 54 -2.83 -1.77 -13.47
N LEU A 55 -2.50 -2.81 -14.26
CA LEU A 55 -2.06 -4.10 -13.71
C LEU A 55 -0.58 -4.07 -13.31
N VAL A 56 -0.31 -4.44 -12.06
CA VAL A 56 1.04 -4.47 -11.48
C VAL A 56 1.28 -5.76 -10.71
N THR A 57 2.55 -6.12 -10.55
CA THR A 57 3.01 -7.16 -9.62
C THR A 57 3.88 -6.53 -8.55
N TYR A 58 3.95 -7.13 -7.37
CA TYR A 58 4.71 -6.61 -6.24
C TYR A 58 5.34 -7.72 -5.41
N SER A 59 6.36 -7.36 -4.64
CA SER A 59 7.08 -8.28 -3.75
C SER A 59 7.36 -7.63 -2.39
N HIS A 60 7.78 -8.44 -1.42
CA HIS A 60 8.17 -7.99 -0.07
C HIS A 60 7.09 -7.11 0.60
N HIS A 61 5.82 -7.47 0.41
CA HIS A 61 4.71 -6.76 1.01
C HIS A 61 4.51 -7.20 2.47
N LYS A 62 3.87 -6.31 3.22
CA LYS A 62 3.28 -6.62 4.51
C LYS A 62 1.77 -6.43 4.40
N THR A 63 1.01 -7.31 5.03
CA THR A 63 -0.45 -7.25 5.04
C THR A 63 -0.92 -6.70 6.38
N ILE A 64 -1.85 -5.75 6.36
CA ILE A 64 -2.53 -5.22 7.54
C ILE A 64 -4.04 -5.30 7.38
N VAL A 65 -4.75 -5.48 8.48
CA VAL A 65 -6.22 -5.51 8.49
C VAL A 65 -6.73 -4.16 8.97
N VAL A 66 -7.54 -3.50 8.15
CA VAL A 66 -8.09 -2.16 8.43
C VAL A 66 -9.59 -2.12 8.21
N LYS A 67 -10.23 -1.08 8.75
CA LYS A 67 -11.63 -0.77 8.49
C LYS A 67 -11.71 0.30 7.38
N PRO A 68 -12.47 0.08 6.30
CA PRO A 68 -12.67 1.08 5.26
C PRO A 68 -13.18 2.40 5.84
N THR A 69 -12.51 3.50 5.52
CA THR A 69 -12.90 4.84 5.98
C THR A 69 -12.71 5.85 4.85
N PRO A 70 -13.76 6.57 4.41
CA PRO A 70 -13.61 7.64 3.43
C PRO A 70 -12.86 8.83 4.02
N HIS A 71 -12.07 9.52 3.20
CA HIS A 71 -11.60 10.86 3.54
C HIS A 71 -12.77 11.84 3.42
N LYS A 72 -13.15 12.47 4.53
CA LYS A 72 -14.06 13.63 4.54
C LYS A 72 -13.29 14.88 4.93
#